data_AF-A0A3D3L7R0-F1
#
_entry.id   AF-A0A3D3L7R0-F1
#
_cell.length_a   1.000
_cell.length_b   1.000
_cell.length_c   1.000
_cell.angle_alpha   90.00
_cell.angle_beta   90.00
_cell.angle_gamma   90.00
#
_symmetry.space_group_name_H-M   'P 1'
#
loop_
_entity.id
_entity.type
_entity.pdbx_description
1 polymer ?
#
loop_
_entity_poly.entity_id
_entity_poly.type
_entity_poly.pdbx_seq_one_letter_code
_entity_poly.pdbx_strand_id
1 'polypeptide(L)'
;MRPSAAIFILLTLPAAAQDAQLDPATGMKIAPGWEITRNHCVICHSPQTFLRQRATEANWTSVLEWMQTNGGLWKLEPAVQKDIIAYLAANYGPGDSQNYRRAPIPATLMPPNPYATEARLEAEEKKKQGLIPAVKPPGP
;
A
#
# COMPACT_ATOMS: atom_id res chain seq x y z
N MET A 1 56.28 -23.39 -5.10
CA MET A 1 55.27 -22.84 -4.17
C MET A 1 54.28 -22.02 -5.00
N ARG A 2 53.04 -22.49 -5.15
CA ARG A 2 51.96 -21.76 -5.82
C ARG A 2 50.73 -21.84 -4.92
N PRO A 3 50.17 -20.73 -4.41
CA PRO A 3 48.99 -20.79 -3.58
C PRO A 3 47.76 -20.97 -4.47
N SER A 4 47.04 -22.07 -4.30
CA SER A 4 45.73 -22.27 -4.91
C SER A 4 44.74 -21.33 -4.23
N ALA A 5 44.29 -20.31 -4.95
CA ALA A 5 43.20 -19.45 -4.51
C ALA A 5 41.86 -20.18 -4.76
N ALA A 6 41.15 -20.54 -3.69
CA ALA A 6 39.78 -21.05 -3.77
C ALA A 6 38.82 -19.85 -3.85
N ILE A 7 38.16 -19.71 -5.00
CA ILE A 7 37.11 -18.70 -5.22
C ILE A 7 35.80 -19.25 -4.66
N PHE A 8 35.35 -18.71 -3.53
CA PHE A 8 34.00 -18.92 -3.02
C PHE A 8 33.04 -18.00 -3.78
N ILE A 9 32.24 -18.57 -4.67
CA ILE A 9 31.12 -17.86 -5.30
C ILE A 9 29.99 -17.76 -4.27
N LEU A 10 29.78 -16.56 -3.72
CA LEU A 10 28.60 -16.25 -2.92
C LEU A 10 27.38 -16.21 -3.85
N LEU A 11 26.55 -17.24 -3.79
CA LEU A 11 25.26 -17.27 -4.48
C LEU A 11 24.26 -16.41 -3.70
N THR A 12 24.07 -15.16 -4.14
CA THR A 12 23.01 -14.30 -3.59
C THR A 12 21.66 -14.79 -4.12
N LEU A 13 20.88 -15.51 -3.31
CA LEU A 13 19.50 -15.84 -3.65
C LEU A 13 18.65 -14.56 -3.62
N PRO A 14 17.87 -14.26 -4.67
CA PRO A 14 16.86 -13.22 -4.57
C PRO A 14 15.77 -13.71 -3.61
N ALA A 15 15.40 -12.87 -2.64
CA ALA A 15 14.24 -13.12 -1.80
C ALA A 15 12.98 -13.03 -2.68
N ALA A 16 12.50 -14.17 -3.17
CA ALA A 16 11.20 -14.25 -3.79
C ALA A 16 10.16 -13.86 -2.72
N ALA A 17 9.34 -12.86 -3.02
CA ALA A 17 8.19 -12.52 -2.22
C ALA A 17 7.30 -13.78 -2.12
N GLN A 18 7.27 -14.38 -0.93
CA GLN A 18 6.38 -15.50 -0.66
C GLN A 18 4.96 -14.95 -0.67
N ASP A 19 4.09 -15.50 -1.53
CA ASP A 19 2.67 -15.18 -1.50
C ASP A 19 2.14 -15.48 -0.08
N ALA A 20 1.74 -14.42 0.62
CA ALA A 20 1.26 -14.54 1.98
C ALA A 20 0.00 -15.41 1.99
N GLN A 21 -0.02 -16.44 2.83
CA GLN A 21 -1.20 -17.28 3.01
C GLN A 21 -2.37 -16.41 3.49
N LEU A 22 -3.55 -16.57 2.87
CA LEU A 22 -4.74 -15.81 3.22
C LEU A 22 -5.71 -16.68 4.02
N ASP A 23 -6.36 -16.08 5.03
CA ASP A 23 -7.48 -16.69 5.73
C ASP A 23 -8.68 -16.80 4.77
N PRO A 24 -9.19 -18.01 4.48
CA PRO A 24 -10.28 -18.19 3.53
C PRO A 24 -11.58 -17.49 3.96
N ALA A 25 -11.80 -17.27 5.26
CA ALA A 25 -13.02 -16.63 5.76
C ALA A 25 -12.99 -15.10 5.61
N THR A 26 -11.83 -14.47 5.83
CA THR A 26 -11.72 -13.01 5.91
C THR A 26 -10.92 -12.37 4.77
N GLY A 27 -10.07 -13.15 4.09
CA GLY A 27 -9.08 -12.66 3.14
C GLY A 27 -7.90 -11.95 3.79
N MET A 28 -7.75 -12.01 5.12
CA MET A 28 -6.63 -11.44 5.84
C MET A 28 -5.36 -12.29 5.66
N LYS A 29 -4.19 -11.65 5.54
CA LYS A 29 -2.89 -12.35 5.58
C LYS A 29 -2.71 -13.06 6.92
N ILE A 30 -2.43 -14.36 6.90
CA ILE A 30 -2.08 -15.15 8.07
C ILE A 30 -0.62 -14.85 8.41
N ALA A 31 -0.42 -14.11 9.51
CA ALA A 31 0.88 -13.65 10.00
C ALA A 31 0.80 -13.43 11.52
N PRO A 32 1.93 -13.20 12.24
CA PRO A 32 1.90 -12.88 13.67
C PRO A 32 0.95 -11.71 13.98
N GLY A 33 0.05 -11.90 14.94
CA GLY A 33 -0.99 -10.91 15.30
C GLY A 33 -2.30 -11.00 14.49
N TRP A 34 -2.38 -11.87 13.47
CA TRP A 34 -3.59 -12.02 12.65
C TRP A 34 -4.82 -12.43 13.47
N GLU A 35 -4.71 -13.44 14.36
CA GLU A 35 -5.87 -13.96 15.10
C GLU A 35 -6.47 -12.91 16.03
N ILE A 36 -5.61 -12.17 16.75
CA ILE A 36 -6.06 -11.12 17.65
C ILE A 36 -6.71 -9.97 16.87
N THR A 37 -6.13 -9.55 15.75
CA THR A 37 -6.77 -8.55 14.87
C THR A 37 -8.09 -9.07 14.33
N ARG A 38 -8.16 -10.31 13.84
CA ARG A 38 -9.41 -10.90 13.34
C ARG A 38 -10.48 -10.89 14.41
N ASN A 39 -10.15 -11.32 15.63
CA ASN A 39 -11.11 -11.42 16.72
C ASN A 39 -11.68 -10.07 17.16
N HIS A 40 -10.95 -8.96 17.00
CA HIS A 40 -11.43 -7.63 17.40
C HIS A 40 -11.99 -6.79 16.25
N CYS A 41 -11.45 -6.92 15.04
CA CYS A 41 -11.68 -5.98 13.95
C CYS A 41 -12.76 -6.41 12.93
N VAL A 42 -13.24 -7.66 13.00
CA VAL A 42 -14.26 -8.18 12.05
C VAL A 42 -15.65 -8.36 12.67
N ILE A 43 -15.81 -8.02 13.95
CA ILE A 43 -17.07 -8.20 14.69
C ILE A 43 -18.17 -7.26 14.18
N CYS A 44 -17.84 -6.01 13.84
CA CYS A 44 -18.84 -5.00 13.49
C CYS A 44 -19.01 -4.77 11.99
N HIS A 45 -17.97 -5.02 11.18
CA HIS A 45 -18.01 -4.79 9.74
C HIS A 45 -17.05 -5.73 8.99
N SER A 46 -17.22 -5.80 7.67
CA SER A 46 -16.35 -6.61 6.81
C SER A 46 -14.87 -6.20 6.93
N PRO A 47 -13.94 -7.17 6.93
CA PRO A 47 -12.50 -6.88 6.89
C PRO A 47 -12.08 -6.16 5.61
N GLN A 48 -12.86 -6.29 4.54
CA GLN A 48 -12.58 -5.65 3.24
C GLN A 48 -12.41 -4.12 3.34
N THR A 49 -13.00 -3.49 4.36
CA THR A 49 -12.81 -2.06 4.62
C THR A 49 -11.35 -1.72 4.90
N PHE A 50 -10.64 -2.49 5.74
CA PHE A 50 -9.24 -2.21 6.07
C PHE A 50 -8.26 -2.95 5.14
N LEU A 51 -8.63 -4.09 4.55
CA LEU A 51 -7.78 -4.82 3.60
C LEU A 51 -7.42 -4.02 2.35
N ARG A 52 -8.28 -3.06 1.96
CA ARG A 52 -8.05 -2.14 0.84
C ARG A 52 -7.28 -0.87 1.21
N GLN A 53 -7.04 -0.64 2.50
CA GLN A 53 -6.35 0.54 2.99
C GLN A 53 -4.86 0.25 3.21
N ARG A 54 -4.03 1.27 3.06
CA ARG A 54 -2.61 1.21 3.40
C ARG A 54 -2.30 2.40 4.29
N ALA A 55 -1.80 2.15 5.49
CA ALA A 55 -1.58 3.19 6.49
C ALA A 55 -0.28 2.93 7.25
N THR A 56 0.38 4.01 7.68
CA THR A 56 1.50 3.93 8.64
C THR A 56 0.99 3.42 9.99
N GLU A 57 1.90 3.00 10.85
CA GLU A 57 1.58 2.64 12.24
C GLU A 57 0.80 3.78 12.95
N ALA A 58 1.27 5.02 12.83
CA ALA A 58 0.61 6.19 13.40
C ALA A 58 -0.83 6.36 12.87
N ASN A 59 -1.04 6.17 11.57
CA ASN A 59 -2.38 6.30 10.98
C ASN A 59 -3.30 5.15 11.43
N TRP A 60 -2.81 3.91 11.52
CA TRP A 60 -3.58 2.80 12.07
C TRP A 60 -3.96 3.02 13.53
N THR A 61 -3.06 3.60 14.33
CA THR A 61 -3.35 3.99 15.71
C THR A 61 -4.49 4.99 15.77
N SER A 62 -4.44 6.05 14.96
CA SER A 62 -5.53 7.04 14.90
C SER A 62 -6.86 6.44 14.46
N VAL A 63 -6.85 5.50 13.52
CA VAL A 63 -8.07 4.77 13.11
C VAL A 63 -8.65 3.97 14.27
N LEU A 64 -7.81 3.22 15.00
CA LEU A 64 -8.26 2.40 16.12
C LEU A 64 -8.79 3.27 17.28
N GLU A 65 -8.12 4.37 17.59
CA GLU A 65 -8.57 5.34 18.60
C GLU A 65 -9.89 6.00 18.20
N TRP A 66 -10.06 6.32 16.91
CA TRP A 66 -11.33 6.83 16.39
C TRP A 66 -12.44 5.79 16.53
N MET A 67 -12.17 4.50 16.24
CA MET A 67 -13.14 3.42 16.44
C MET A 67 -13.51 3.25 17.92
N GLN A 68 -12.56 3.39 18.84
CA GLN A 68 -12.83 3.34 20.27
C GLN A 68 -13.68 4.53 20.76
N THR A 69 -13.46 5.71 20.18
CA THR A 69 -14.15 6.94 20.60
C THR A 69 -15.53 7.10 19.97
N ASN A 70 -15.66 6.75 18.68
CA ASN A 70 -16.85 7.05 17.86
C ASN A 70 -17.52 5.79 17.29
N GLY A 71 -16.74 4.73 17.06
CA GLY A 71 -17.22 3.49 16.42
C GLY A 71 -17.74 2.43 17.39
N GLY A 72 -17.71 2.69 18.70
CA GLY A 72 -18.19 1.76 19.73
C GLY A 72 -17.26 0.57 20.00
N LEU A 73 -16.00 0.61 19.51
CA LEU A 73 -15.01 -0.39 19.89
C LEU A 73 -14.67 -0.22 21.38
N TRP A 74 -14.75 -1.29 22.15
CA TRP A 74 -14.39 -1.25 23.57
C TRP A 74 -12.91 -0.87 23.76
N LYS A 75 -12.58 -0.41 24.96
CA LYS A 75 -11.19 -0.15 25.32
C LYS A 75 -10.41 -1.46 25.27
N LEU A 76 -9.37 -1.48 24.45
CA LEU A 76 -8.43 -2.59 24.37
C LEU A 76 -7.32 -2.39 25.39
N GLU A 77 -6.82 -3.49 25.93
CA GLU A 77 -5.59 -3.47 26.73
C GLU A 77 -4.42 -2.94 25.88
N PRO A 78 -3.47 -2.18 26.47
CA PRO A 78 -2.38 -1.57 25.71
C PRO A 78 -1.54 -2.57 24.90
N ALA A 79 -1.32 -3.78 25.44
CA ALA A 79 -0.61 -4.84 24.74
C ALA A 79 -1.38 -5.35 23.52
N VAL A 80 -2.70 -5.56 23.66
CA VAL A 80 -3.58 -6.00 22.57
C VAL A 80 -3.63 -4.96 21.46
N GLN A 81 -3.79 -3.69 21.82
CA GLN A 81 -3.75 -2.59 20.86
C GLN A 81 -2.42 -2.58 20.10
N LYS A 82 -1.29 -2.73 20.80
CA LYS A 82 0.03 -2.78 20.17
C LYS A 82 0.15 -3.93 19.17
N ASP A 83 -0.33 -5.12 19.52
CA ASP A 83 -0.26 -6.29 18.62
C ASP A 83 -1.11 -6.10 17.36
N ILE A 84 -2.32 -5.52 17.50
CA ILE A 84 -3.18 -5.21 16.36
C ILE A 84 -2.51 -4.18 15.44
N ILE A 85 -1.95 -3.11 16.01
CA ILE A 85 -1.28 -2.06 15.24
C ILE A 85 -0.04 -2.60 14.53
N ALA A 86 0.76 -3.44 15.21
CA ALA A 86 1.94 -4.07 14.61
C ALA A 86 1.55 -4.98 13.43
N TYR A 87 0.51 -5.81 13.58
CA TYR A 87 0.00 -6.64 12.49
C TYR A 87 -0.48 -5.80 11.30
N LEU A 88 -1.28 -4.76 11.54
CA LEU A 88 -1.81 -3.90 10.48
C LEU A 88 -0.70 -3.15 9.74
N ALA A 89 0.27 -2.59 10.47
CA ALA A 89 1.38 -1.87 9.88
C ALA A 89 2.32 -2.79 9.08
N ALA A 90 2.58 -4.01 9.56
CA ALA A 90 3.44 -4.96 8.86
C ALA A 90 2.80 -5.51 7.58
N ASN A 91 1.48 -5.75 7.60
CA ASN A 91 0.78 -6.49 6.54
C ASN A 91 0.02 -5.60 5.55
N TYR A 92 -0.44 -4.45 6.03
CA TYR A 92 -1.21 -3.43 5.30
C TYR A 92 -0.59 -2.04 5.52
N GLY A 93 0.74 -2.03 5.71
CA GLY A 93 1.53 -0.82 5.77
C GLY A 93 1.61 -0.10 4.44
N PRO A 94 2.23 1.07 4.41
CA PRO A 94 2.56 1.73 3.17
C PRO A 94 3.54 0.84 2.35
N GLY A 95 3.18 0.41 1.13
CA GLY A 95 4.08 -0.28 0.19
C GLY A 95 5.10 0.65 -0.52
N ASP A 96 5.61 0.25 -1.68
CA ASP A 96 6.47 1.07 -2.54
C ASP A 96 5.62 2.09 -3.31
N SER A 97 6.02 3.37 -3.32
CA SER A 97 5.23 4.51 -3.80
C SER A 97 4.67 4.37 -5.22
N GLN A 98 5.27 3.51 -6.06
CA GLN A 98 4.82 3.18 -7.41
C GLN A 98 3.54 2.36 -7.45
N ASN A 99 3.25 1.57 -6.40
CA ASN A 99 2.11 0.64 -6.34
C ASN A 99 0.86 1.21 -5.66
N TYR A 100 0.88 2.46 -5.16
CA TYR A 100 -0.27 3.05 -4.44
C TYR A 100 -1.27 3.76 -5.31
N ARG A 101 -0.81 4.32 -6.43
CA ARG A 101 -1.73 4.96 -7.37
C ARG A 101 -2.02 3.96 -8.46
N ARG A 102 -3.31 3.84 -8.80
CA ARG A 102 -3.65 3.29 -10.11
C ARG A 102 -2.89 4.09 -11.16
N ALA A 103 -2.31 3.38 -12.12
CA ALA A 103 -1.70 4.03 -13.27
C ALA A 103 -2.71 5.02 -13.88
N PRO A 104 -2.25 6.20 -14.35
CA PRO A 104 -3.12 7.10 -15.10
C PRO A 104 -3.80 6.35 -16.24
N ILE A 105 -5.06 6.68 -16.50
CA ILE A 105 -5.80 6.11 -17.63
C ILE A 105 -5.02 6.42 -18.92
N PRO A 106 -4.73 5.43 -19.78
CA PRO A 106 -4.08 5.67 -21.06
C PRO A 106 -4.83 6.73 -21.86
N ALA A 107 -4.11 7.60 -22.57
CA ALA A 107 -4.71 8.66 -23.38
C ALA A 107 -5.75 8.15 -24.40
N THR A 108 -5.58 6.91 -24.87
CA THR A 108 -6.50 6.23 -25.80
C THR A 108 -7.87 5.89 -25.20
N LEU A 109 -7.96 5.80 -23.87
CA LEU A 109 -9.19 5.49 -23.13
C LEU A 109 -9.81 6.73 -22.48
N MET A 110 -9.22 7.92 -22.68
CA MET A 110 -9.80 9.15 -22.17
C MET A 110 -10.97 9.57 -23.08
N PRO A 111 -12.18 9.79 -22.53
CA PRO A 111 -13.28 10.34 -23.32
C PRO A 111 -12.91 11.75 -23.81
N PRO A 112 -13.48 12.21 -24.94
CA PRO A 112 -13.33 13.59 -25.35
C PRO A 112 -13.83 14.50 -24.22
N ASN A 113 -12.93 15.33 -23.67
CA ASN A 113 -13.32 16.29 -22.63
C ASN A 113 -14.15 17.40 -23.31
N PRO A 114 -15.44 17.56 -22.97
CA PRO A 114 -16.31 18.56 -23.60
C PRO A 114 -15.92 20.01 -23.26
N TYR A 115 -15.03 20.21 -22.28
CA TYR A 115 -14.45 21.50 -21.90
C TYR A 115 -13.01 21.69 -22.42
N ALA A 116 -12.54 20.82 -23.32
CA ALA A 116 -11.15 20.80 -23.74
C ALA A 116 -10.75 21.92 -24.70
N THR A 117 -11.66 22.63 -25.37
CA THR A 117 -11.25 23.53 -26.46
C THR A 117 -10.33 24.66 -25.98
N GLU A 118 -10.71 25.42 -24.97
CA GLU A 118 -9.89 26.50 -24.42
C GLU A 118 -8.75 25.96 -23.55
N ALA A 119 -9.06 24.99 -22.69
CA ALA A 119 -8.09 24.39 -21.77
C ALA A 119 -6.94 23.66 -22.51
N ARG A 120 -7.21 23.06 -23.68
CA ARG A 120 -6.19 22.42 -24.52
C ARG A 120 -5.32 23.44 -25.22
N LEU A 121 -5.91 24.51 -25.76
CA LEU A 121 -5.13 25.59 -26.39
C LEU A 121 -4.20 26.24 -25.37
N GLU A 122 -4.70 26.50 -24.16
CA GLU A 122 -3.90 27.02 -23.05
C GLU A 122 -2.78 26.05 -22.65
N ALA A 123 -3.06 24.75 -22.54
CA ALA A 123 -2.05 23.75 -22.21
C ALA A 123 -0.99 23.58 -23.32
N GLU A 124 -1.40 23.61 -24.59
CA GLU A 124 -0.49 23.55 -25.74
C GLU A 124 0.41 24.79 -25.81
N GLU A 125 -0.15 25.97 -25.54
CA GLU A 125 0.59 27.23 -25.47
C GLU A 125 1.60 27.24 -24.31
N LYS A 126 1.16 26.85 -23.10
CA LYS A 126 2.05 26.70 -21.94
C LYS A 126 3.15 25.67 -22.19
N LYS A 127 2.86 24.59 -22.92
CA LYS A 127 3.87 23.59 -23.33
C LYS A 127 4.88 24.17 -24.32
N LYS A 128 4.44 24.95 -25.32
CA LYS A 128 5.33 25.67 -26.25
C LYS A 128 6.22 26.68 -25.53
N GLN A 129 5.69 27.32 -24.48
CA GLN A 129 6.41 28.26 -23.63
C GLN A 129 7.32 27.57 -22.60
N GLY A 130 7.36 26.23 -22.56
CA GLY A 130 8.18 25.48 -21.61
C GLY A 130 7.69 25.55 -20.15
N LEU A 131 6.47 26.04 -19.93
CA LEU A 131 5.86 26.19 -18.60
C LEU A 131 5.29 24.88 -18.05
N ILE A 132 5.17 23.84 -18.89
CA ILE A 132 4.77 22.50 -18.49
C ILE A 132 6.00 21.57 -18.58
N PRO A 133 6.54 21.07 -17.46
CA PRO A 133 7.68 20.17 -17.47
C PRO A 133 7.33 18.89 -18.23
N ALA A 134 8.27 18.40 -19.04
CA ALA A 134 8.14 17.13 -19.72
C ALA A 134 8.02 16.02 -18.68
N VAL A 135 6.86 15.38 -18.59
CA VAL A 135 6.70 14.17 -17.78
C VAL A 135 7.54 13.09 -18.43
N LYS A 136 8.62 12.67 -17.77
CA LYS A 136 9.38 11.47 -18.18
C LYS A 136 8.38 10.30 -18.19
N PRO A 137 8.20 9.58 -19.32
CA PRO A 137 7.34 8.41 -19.32
C PRO A 137 7.85 7.44 -18.23
N PRO A 138 6.94 6.75 -17.50
CA PRO A 138 7.37 5.72 -16.58
C PRO A 138 8.29 4.76 -17.34
N GLY A 139 9.47 4.49 -16.77
CA GLY A 139 10.46 3.60 -17.37
C GLY A 139 9.91 2.17 -17.52
N PRO A 140 10.62 1.30 -18.28
CA PRO A 140 10.26 -0.10 -18.37
C PRO A 140 10.28 -0.79 -17.00
#